data_AF-W0PFV6-F1
#
_entry.id   AF-W0PFV6-F1
#
_cell.length_a   1.000
_cell.length_b   1.000
_cell.length_c   1.000
_cell.angle_alpha   90.00
_cell.angle_beta   90.00
_cell.angle_gamma   90.00
#
_symmetry.space_group_name_H-M   'P 1'
#
loop_
_entity.id
_entity.type
_entity.pdbx_description
1 polymer ?
#
loop_
_entity_poly.entity_id
_entity_poly.type
_entity_poly.pdbx_seq_one_letter_code
_entity_poly.pdbx_strand_id
1 'polypeptide(L)'
;MTISVGYIGLGAMGGALAEQLVSSTDLHVWDLNTAACERFGALGASAAKTAVELAHQCRFIFLCLPRSSDVKSLIFDTEGFVDALIPGTVLIDQTSGIPEQTRSIAKVLQEKGVYMLDAPVAGGVPAAQAGRITMMVSGPVSAYEKTLPILQKISPTVIRCGEQVGNGQAIKIINNTMNASCRIALFETMALGQKLGLPLTKLADAINASHACSRLSQVTLTAFLQGKSSSNFALSLMVKDVHQAILLANASQTPLPIASLSRAILEIAVNTAGPASTLEDVADIIASMAGTKLSAARETGLSPDEQGGTSVSVHSRTVGYVGSAESAQAVQFRTLGQLLRLYDPAKTIARSGLLNGIMVESDLASLAHACDLIIIGPSLGNTDVMTGPQGLISSLSPGTIVIDQTTRQPEVSRKLALDLQSLDVTLLDAPICSETAQPLPGGTGLAVVGGSLQGYQAVKQVLENASIESIYMGPSGAGNTAKLLLDSLETSHQLITLEAVSLALNNELDIQDLANVIMKGTGWSKAFEIMLVDHRHNKAEIRVDLATTLQRLSMVSALAFEAQAPMLIANTVRTVLMEMDNQSEGIANMEDLMLTFKQRAGIKLEEYYW
;
A
#
# COMPACT_ATOMS: atom_id res chain seq x y z
N MET A 1 -29.44 -7.12 35.99
CA MET A 1 -28.35 -6.65 36.86
C MET A 1 -27.47 -5.73 36.04
N THR A 2 -27.12 -4.56 36.54
CA THR A 2 -26.07 -3.71 35.98
C THR A 2 -24.77 -4.51 35.96
N ILE A 3 -24.07 -4.51 34.82
CA ILE A 3 -22.80 -5.23 34.66
C ILE A 3 -21.71 -4.33 35.25
N SER A 4 -21.07 -4.77 36.34
CA SER A 4 -19.91 -4.07 36.93
C SER A 4 -18.66 -4.36 36.09
N VAL A 5 -18.11 -3.30 35.51
CA VAL A 5 -16.97 -3.34 34.57
C VAL A 5 -15.81 -2.57 35.18
N GLY A 6 -14.63 -3.16 35.18
CA GLY A 6 -13.39 -2.52 35.61
C GLY A 6 -12.63 -1.96 34.42
N TYR A 7 -11.98 -0.81 34.58
CA TYR A 7 -11.05 -0.26 33.59
C TYR A 7 -9.77 0.24 34.26
N ILE A 8 -8.64 -0.35 33.88
CA ILE A 8 -7.32 -0.02 34.41
C ILE A 8 -6.46 0.59 33.30
N GLY A 9 -5.96 1.80 33.54
CA GLY A 9 -5.22 2.59 32.55
C GLY A 9 -6.10 3.62 31.86
N LEU A 10 -6.04 4.87 32.33
CA LEU A 10 -6.88 6.01 31.95
C LEU A 10 -6.08 7.10 31.23
N GLY A 11 -4.98 6.70 30.58
CA GLY A 11 -4.18 7.56 29.70
C GLY A 11 -4.96 8.01 28.46
N ALA A 12 -4.27 8.58 27.46
CA ALA A 12 -4.93 9.17 26.29
C ALA A 12 -5.86 8.18 25.55
N MET A 13 -5.40 6.94 25.34
CA MET A 13 -6.21 5.90 24.69
C MET A 13 -7.21 5.27 25.66
N GLY A 14 -6.74 4.73 26.78
CA GLY A 14 -7.60 4.03 27.74
C GLY A 14 -8.72 4.91 28.30
N GLY A 15 -8.44 6.19 28.56
CA GLY A 15 -9.46 7.16 28.94
C GLY A 15 -10.52 7.36 27.85
N ALA A 16 -10.11 7.57 26.60
CA ALA A 16 -11.06 7.74 25.50
C ALA A 16 -11.96 6.51 25.27
N LEU A 17 -11.44 5.30 25.50
CA LEU A 17 -12.21 4.06 25.43
C LEU A 17 -13.14 3.88 26.64
N ALA A 18 -12.64 4.13 27.85
CA ALA A 18 -13.41 4.03 29.09
C ALA A 18 -14.57 5.02 29.15
N GLU A 19 -14.42 6.23 28.59
CA GLU A 19 -15.48 7.24 28.50
C GLU A 19 -16.74 6.69 27.79
N GLN A 20 -16.58 5.81 26.79
CA GLN A 20 -17.71 5.19 26.07
C GLN A 20 -18.55 4.25 26.96
N LEU A 21 -17.96 3.77 28.07
CA LEU A 21 -18.61 2.84 28.99
C LEU A 21 -19.33 3.54 30.14
N VAL A 22 -18.95 4.77 30.47
CA VAL A 22 -19.40 5.47 31.70
C VAL A 22 -20.93 5.56 31.77
N SER A 23 -21.60 5.92 30.67
CA SER A 23 -23.06 6.12 30.67
C SER A 23 -23.87 4.82 30.54
N SER A 24 -23.22 3.69 30.27
CA SER A 24 -23.89 2.45 29.84
C SER A 24 -23.52 1.22 30.68
N THR A 25 -22.64 1.39 31.67
CA THR A 25 -22.16 0.33 32.57
C THR A 25 -21.97 0.87 33.98
N ASP A 26 -21.91 -0.04 34.96
CA ASP A 26 -21.46 0.28 36.31
C ASP A 26 -19.92 0.24 36.30
N LEU A 27 -19.31 1.36 35.89
CA LEU A 27 -17.88 1.43 35.58
C LEU A 27 -17.05 1.75 36.83
N HIS A 28 -16.11 0.86 37.14
CA HIS A 28 -15.07 1.08 38.14
C HIS A 28 -13.75 1.36 37.43
N VAL A 29 -13.02 2.37 37.90
CA VAL A 29 -11.78 2.80 37.23
C VAL A 29 -10.61 2.89 38.19
N TRP A 30 -9.41 2.64 37.67
CA TRP A 30 -8.16 2.86 38.39
C TRP A 30 -7.00 3.19 37.45
N ASP A 31 -6.11 4.07 37.89
CA ASP A 31 -4.87 4.47 37.23
C ASP A 31 -3.83 4.90 38.29
N LEU A 32 -2.55 4.87 37.94
CA LEU A 32 -1.48 5.45 38.78
C LEU A 32 -1.63 6.97 38.93
N ASN A 33 -2.23 7.63 37.94
CA ASN A 33 -2.57 9.04 37.93
C ASN A 33 -3.92 9.28 38.60
N THR A 34 -3.89 9.70 39.86
CA THR A 34 -5.10 9.98 40.67
C THR A 34 -6.01 11.03 40.05
N ALA A 35 -5.46 12.04 39.36
CA ALA A 35 -6.26 13.07 38.69
C ALA A 35 -7.10 12.48 37.54
N ALA A 36 -6.61 11.43 36.87
CA ALA A 36 -7.39 10.73 35.86
C ALA A 36 -8.57 9.98 36.49
N CYS A 37 -8.37 9.33 37.64
CA CYS A 37 -9.44 8.67 38.40
C CYS A 37 -10.50 9.67 38.88
N GLU A 38 -10.09 10.81 39.43
CA GLU A 38 -10.99 11.88 39.89
C GLU A 38 -11.86 12.44 38.75
N ARG A 39 -11.26 12.65 37.57
CA ARG A 39 -12.00 13.07 36.37
C ARG A 39 -13.10 12.08 36.01
N PHE A 40 -12.81 10.78 36.04
CA PHE A 40 -13.81 9.74 35.76
C PHE A 40 -14.87 9.64 36.87
N GLY A 41 -14.49 9.88 38.12
CA GLY A 41 -15.43 10.04 39.24
C GLY A 41 -16.46 11.13 38.97
N ALA A 42 -16.01 12.29 38.46
CA ALA A 42 -16.88 13.39 38.07
C ALA A 42 -17.81 13.07 36.87
N LEU A 43 -17.43 12.10 36.02
CA LEU A 43 -18.26 11.60 34.93
C LEU A 43 -19.29 10.53 35.36
N GLY A 44 -19.21 10.06 36.61
CA GLY A 44 -20.14 9.08 37.18
C GLY A 44 -19.57 7.66 37.34
N ALA A 45 -18.28 7.46 37.10
CA ALA A 45 -17.62 6.18 37.39
C ALA A 45 -17.23 6.04 38.87
N SER A 46 -17.10 4.81 39.36
CA SER A 46 -16.58 4.50 40.69
C SER A 46 -15.04 4.45 40.67
N ALA A 47 -14.39 5.47 41.21
CA ALA A 47 -12.93 5.49 41.33
C ALA A 47 -12.46 4.58 42.48
N ALA A 48 -11.84 3.45 42.15
CA ALA A 48 -11.26 2.55 43.14
C ALA A 48 -9.96 3.14 43.73
N LYS A 49 -9.63 2.84 44.99
CA LYS A 49 -8.39 3.32 45.63
C LYS A 49 -7.18 2.53 45.16
N THR A 50 -7.37 1.25 44.83
CA THR A 50 -6.31 0.36 44.34
C THR A 50 -6.84 -0.54 43.22
N ALA A 51 -5.92 -1.07 42.40
CA ALA A 51 -6.26 -2.10 41.41
C ALA A 51 -6.89 -3.35 42.05
N VAL A 52 -6.45 -3.70 43.27
CA VAL A 52 -6.94 -4.85 44.05
C VAL A 52 -8.41 -4.65 44.45
N GLU A 53 -8.77 -3.43 44.89
CA GLU A 53 -10.16 -3.10 45.21
C GLU A 53 -11.07 -3.24 43.98
N LEU A 54 -10.62 -2.75 42.83
CA LEU A 54 -11.34 -2.90 41.56
C LEU A 54 -11.50 -4.38 41.17
N ALA A 55 -10.44 -5.19 41.32
CA ALA A 55 -10.44 -6.61 41.00
C ALA A 55 -11.49 -7.42 41.82
N HIS A 56 -11.75 -7.05 43.07
CA HIS A 56 -12.78 -7.69 43.89
C HIS A 56 -14.22 -7.38 43.44
N GLN A 57 -14.44 -6.24 42.79
CA GLN A 57 -15.78 -5.73 42.47
C GLN A 57 -16.21 -6.10 41.04
N CYS A 58 -15.26 -6.36 40.15
CA CYS A 58 -15.53 -6.51 38.72
C CYS A 58 -15.36 -7.95 38.22
N ARG A 59 -16.12 -8.31 37.17
CA ARG A 59 -15.98 -9.60 36.46
C ARG A 59 -15.44 -9.43 35.04
N PHE A 60 -15.51 -8.23 34.48
CA PHE A 60 -14.92 -7.88 33.20
C PHE A 60 -14.00 -6.70 33.46
N ILE A 61 -12.68 -6.88 33.28
CA ILE A 61 -11.69 -5.85 33.62
C ILE A 61 -10.87 -5.57 32.36
N PHE A 62 -11.00 -4.36 31.85
CA PHE A 62 -10.24 -3.85 30.72
C PHE A 62 -8.91 -3.29 31.17
N LEU A 63 -7.85 -3.58 30.42
CA LEU A 63 -6.51 -3.06 30.63
C LEU A 63 -6.10 -2.24 29.40
N CYS A 64 -5.60 -1.02 29.59
CA CYS A 64 -5.00 -0.22 28.52
C CYS A 64 -3.71 0.42 29.03
N LEU A 65 -2.63 -0.35 28.98
CA LEU A 65 -1.34 0.02 29.56
C LEU A 65 -0.29 0.32 28.47
N PRO A 66 0.86 0.94 28.82
CA PRO A 66 1.87 1.28 27.81
C PRO A 66 2.55 0.07 27.15
N ARG A 67 2.86 -0.98 27.92
CA ARG A 67 3.65 -2.15 27.47
C ARG A 67 3.15 -3.45 28.10
N SER A 68 3.46 -4.58 27.47
CA SER A 68 3.20 -5.92 28.05
C SER A 68 3.91 -6.16 29.39
N SER A 69 5.06 -5.52 29.63
CA SER A 69 5.70 -5.57 30.95
C SER A 69 4.84 -4.92 32.03
N ASP A 70 4.13 -3.84 31.71
CA ASP A 70 3.24 -3.16 32.66
C ASP A 70 2.01 -4.02 32.95
N VAL A 71 1.47 -4.73 31.95
CA VAL A 71 0.41 -5.72 32.13
C VAL A 71 0.88 -6.86 33.02
N LYS A 72 2.08 -7.39 32.77
CA LYS A 72 2.69 -8.45 33.58
C LYS A 72 2.88 -8.00 35.03
N SER A 73 3.41 -6.79 35.25
CA SER A 73 3.66 -6.26 36.59
C SER A 73 2.38 -5.91 37.35
N LEU A 74 1.35 -5.40 36.67
CA LEU A 74 0.02 -5.24 37.28
C LEU A 74 -0.50 -6.59 37.78
N ILE A 75 -0.34 -7.65 36.98
CA ILE A 75 -0.89 -8.96 37.31
C ILE A 75 -0.06 -9.64 38.40
N PHE A 76 1.25 -9.80 38.21
CA PHE A 76 2.07 -10.65 39.07
C PHE A 76 2.89 -9.92 40.14
N ASP A 77 3.22 -8.66 39.93
CA ASP A 77 4.08 -7.91 40.87
C ASP A 77 3.26 -7.02 41.82
N THR A 78 2.00 -6.71 41.48
CA THR A 78 1.10 -5.98 42.37
C THR A 78 0.53 -6.93 43.42
N GLU A 79 0.98 -6.73 44.66
CA GLU A 79 0.62 -7.59 45.79
C GLU A 79 -0.91 -7.72 45.92
N GLY A 80 -1.39 -8.97 45.89
CA GLY A 80 -2.80 -9.32 46.04
C GLY A 80 -3.67 -9.14 44.80
N PHE A 81 -3.19 -8.59 43.68
CA PHE A 81 -4.04 -8.36 42.50
C PHE A 81 -4.58 -9.66 41.90
N VAL A 82 -3.70 -10.62 41.57
CA VAL A 82 -4.13 -11.92 41.01
C VAL A 82 -5.03 -12.69 41.96
N ASP A 83 -4.76 -12.64 43.27
CA ASP A 83 -5.58 -13.35 44.26
C ASP A 83 -6.92 -12.66 44.53
N ALA A 84 -7.05 -11.37 44.21
CA ALA A 84 -8.30 -10.63 44.26
C ALA A 84 -9.23 -10.93 43.06
N LEU A 85 -8.70 -11.45 41.96
CA LEU A 85 -9.49 -11.86 40.80
C LEU A 85 -10.37 -13.06 41.16
N ILE A 86 -11.67 -12.92 40.91
CA ILE A 86 -12.63 -13.96 41.26
C ILE A 86 -12.76 -14.96 40.09
N PRO A 87 -12.81 -16.28 40.33
CA PRO A 87 -12.98 -17.26 39.27
C PRO A 87 -14.16 -16.94 38.34
N GLY A 88 -13.92 -17.07 37.03
CA GLY A 88 -14.84 -16.66 35.97
C GLY A 88 -14.67 -15.20 35.52
N THR A 89 -13.78 -14.42 36.14
CA THR A 89 -13.39 -13.08 35.66
C THR A 89 -12.76 -13.18 34.27
N VAL A 90 -13.02 -12.18 33.43
CA VAL A 90 -12.39 -11.99 32.12
C VAL A 90 -11.53 -10.73 32.18
N LEU A 91 -10.22 -10.87 32.00
CA LEU A 91 -9.31 -9.75 31.73
C LEU A 91 -9.27 -9.48 30.22
N ILE A 92 -9.44 -8.22 29.82
CA ILE A 92 -9.45 -7.80 28.42
C ILE A 92 -8.31 -6.81 28.19
N ASP A 93 -7.22 -7.28 27.62
CA ASP A 93 -6.03 -6.47 27.37
C ASP A 93 -6.11 -5.73 26.04
N GLN A 94 -6.37 -4.42 26.09
CA GLN A 94 -6.38 -3.51 24.94
C GLN A 94 -5.00 -2.90 24.67
N THR A 95 -3.96 -3.33 25.39
CA THR A 95 -2.58 -2.92 25.16
C THR A 95 -2.08 -3.45 23.82
N SER A 96 -1.34 -2.63 23.08
CA SER A 96 -0.57 -3.10 21.92
C SER A 96 0.71 -3.78 22.43
N GLY A 97 0.58 -5.07 22.71
CA GLY A 97 1.56 -5.88 23.43
C GLY A 97 2.32 -6.90 22.58
N ILE A 98 3.12 -7.72 23.27
CA ILE A 98 3.88 -8.85 22.73
C ILE A 98 3.02 -10.11 22.86
N PRO A 99 2.58 -10.73 21.75
CA PRO A 99 1.65 -11.86 21.76
C PRO A 99 2.05 -12.99 22.72
N GLU A 100 3.33 -13.37 22.73
CA GLU A 100 3.83 -14.49 23.55
C GLU A 100 3.78 -14.20 25.06
N GLN A 101 4.01 -12.94 25.46
CA GLN A 101 3.88 -12.56 26.87
C GLN A 101 2.42 -12.66 27.31
N THR A 102 1.49 -12.21 26.46
CA THR A 102 0.05 -12.28 26.73
C THR A 102 -0.44 -13.74 26.79
N ARG A 103 0.05 -14.62 25.91
CA ARG A 103 -0.18 -16.07 25.99
C ARG A 103 0.29 -16.66 27.31
N SER A 104 1.50 -16.31 27.72
CA SER A 104 2.08 -16.77 28.98
C SER A 104 1.28 -16.30 30.20
N ILE A 105 0.84 -15.04 30.21
CA ILE A 105 -0.04 -14.49 31.26
C ILE A 105 -1.36 -15.26 31.30
N ALA A 106 -2.00 -15.45 30.15
CA ALA A 106 -3.28 -16.14 30.04
C ALA A 106 -3.23 -17.58 30.59
N LYS A 107 -2.13 -18.31 30.32
CA LYS A 107 -1.93 -19.67 30.83
C LYS A 107 -1.92 -19.72 32.37
N VAL A 108 -1.22 -18.79 33.01
CA VAL A 108 -1.17 -18.71 34.48
C VAL A 108 -2.53 -18.30 35.06
N LEU A 109 -3.23 -17.36 34.43
CA LEU A 109 -4.57 -16.94 34.86
C LEU A 109 -5.60 -18.07 34.75
N GLN A 110 -5.46 -18.93 33.75
CA GLN A 110 -6.36 -20.08 33.56
C GLN A 110 -6.30 -21.06 34.73
N GLU A 111 -5.14 -21.25 35.37
CA GLU A 111 -4.98 -22.09 36.57
C GLU A 111 -5.77 -21.56 37.77
N LYS A 112 -6.09 -20.25 37.78
CA LYS A 112 -6.92 -19.57 38.78
C LYS A 112 -8.40 -19.48 38.36
N GLY A 113 -8.77 -20.07 37.22
CA GLY A 113 -10.12 -19.97 36.66
C GLY A 113 -10.45 -18.58 36.09
N VAL A 114 -9.44 -17.78 35.75
CA VAL A 114 -9.59 -16.46 35.13
C VAL A 114 -9.32 -16.57 33.64
N TYR A 115 -10.16 -15.95 32.82
CA TYR A 115 -9.98 -15.88 31.37
C TYR A 115 -9.23 -14.61 30.98
N MET A 116 -8.47 -14.70 29.89
CA MET A 116 -7.87 -13.54 29.26
C MET A 116 -8.30 -13.46 27.79
N LEU A 117 -8.61 -12.24 27.35
CA LEU A 117 -8.75 -11.86 25.96
C LEU A 117 -7.72 -10.77 25.68
N ASP A 118 -7.06 -10.83 24.53
CA ASP A 118 -6.37 -9.67 23.97
C ASP A 118 -7.31 -8.99 22.97
N ALA A 119 -7.41 -7.67 23.09
CA ALA A 119 -8.33 -6.82 22.34
C ALA A 119 -7.68 -5.49 21.92
N PRO A 120 -6.46 -5.48 21.34
CA PRO A 120 -5.81 -4.25 20.91
C PRO A 120 -6.67 -3.49 19.90
N VAL A 121 -6.36 -2.19 19.76
CA VAL A 121 -7.23 -1.26 19.04
C VAL A 121 -6.51 -0.53 17.90
N ALA A 122 -7.25 -0.14 16.86
CA ALA A 122 -6.77 0.67 15.74
C ALA A 122 -7.74 1.82 15.40
N GLY A 123 -7.17 2.98 15.04
CA GLY A 123 -7.91 4.20 14.68
C GLY A 123 -7.47 5.45 15.43
N GLY A 124 -6.65 5.30 16.48
CA GLY A 124 -6.13 6.42 17.27
C GLY A 124 -7.16 7.03 18.23
N VAL A 125 -6.70 7.98 19.06
CA VAL A 125 -7.53 8.65 20.07
C VAL A 125 -8.77 9.32 19.47
N PRO A 126 -8.72 10.02 18.32
CA PRO A 126 -9.92 10.62 17.72
C PRO A 126 -11.00 9.59 17.37
N ALA A 127 -10.63 8.40 16.91
CA ALA A 127 -11.59 7.33 16.63
C ALA A 127 -12.14 6.71 17.92
N ALA A 128 -11.32 6.59 18.97
CA ALA A 128 -11.76 6.10 20.28
C ALA A 128 -12.80 7.03 20.91
N GLN A 129 -12.55 8.34 20.92
CA GLN A 129 -13.50 9.35 21.42
C GLN A 129 -14.82 9.37 20.64
N ALA A 130 -14.76 9.07 19.34
CA ALA A 130 -15.93 8.98 18.49
C ALA A 130 -16.63 7.60 18.54
N GLY A 131 -16.18 6.65 19.37
CA GLY A 131 -16.75 5.30 19.45
C GLY A 131 -16.56 4.47 18.17
N ARG A 132 -15.56 4.77 17.35
CA ARG A 132 -15.33 4.17 16.01
C ARG A 132 -14.02 3.39 15.91
N ILE A 133 -13.44 2.97 17.03
CA ILE A 133 -12.21 2.19 17.05
C ILE A 133 -12.44 0.76 16.51
N THR A 134 -11.48 0.22 15.79
CA THR A 134 -11.49 -1.21 15.45
C THR A 134 -10.81 -1.99 16.57
N MET A 135 -11.52 -2.95 17.17
CA MET A 135 -10.97 -3.88 18.16
C MET A 135 -10.68 -5.23 17.51
N MET A 136 -9.46 -5.74 17.68
CA MET A 136 -9.01 -7.06 17.21
C MET A 136 -8.99 -8.01 18.39
N VAL A 137 -9.93 -8.93 18.50
CA VAL A 137 -10.19 -9.67 19.75
C VAL A 137 -9.94 -11.16 19.60
N SER A 138 -9.06 -11.72 20.41
CA SER A 138 -8.83 -13.16 20.49
C SER A 138 -8.81 -13.69 21.92
N GLY A 139 -8.89 -15.01 22.06
CA GLY A 139 -9.04 -15.72 23.34
C GLY A 139 -10.28 -16.61 23.37
N PRO A 140 -10.58 -17.35 24.45
CA PRO A 140 -11.61 -18.39 24.46
C PRO A 140 -13.00 -17.91 24.01
N VAL A 141 -13.72 -18.71 23.21
CA VAL A 141 -15.06 -18.36 22.68
C VAL A 141 -16.03 -17.98 23.81
N SER A 142 -16.04 -18.75 24.88
CA SER A 142 -16.93 -18.52 26.03
C SER A 142 -16.67 -17.20 26.76
N ALA A 143 -15.42 -16.71 26.75
CA ALA A 143 -15.07 -15.41 27.31
C ALA A 143 -15.41 -14.28 26.31
N TYR A 144 -15.15 -14.50 25.02
CA TYR A 144 -15.48 -13.57 23.95
C TYR A 144 -16.99 -13.28 23.88
N GLU A 145 -17.83 -14.31 23.83
CA GLU A 145 -19.29 -14.16 23.73
C GLU A 145 -19.88 -13.35 24.90
N LYS A 146 -19.38 -13.57 26.12
CA LYS A 146 -19.80 -12.81 27.31
C LYS A 146 -19.35 -11.35 27.27
N THR A 147 -18.20 -11.08 26.66
CA THR A 147 -17.59 -9.75 26.62
C THR A 147 -18.08 -8.93 25.42
N LEU A 148 -18.51 -9.58 24.34
CA LEU A 148 -18.92 -8.93 23.09
C LEU A 148 -19.96 -7.81 23.28
N PRO A 149 -21.03 -7.98 24.09
CA PRO A 149 -21.98 -6.89 24.33
C PRO A 149 -21.37 -5.66 25.03
N ILE A 150 -20.27 -5.83 25.77
CA ILE A 150 -19.54 -4.74 26.44
C ILE A 150 -18.58 -4.08 25.44
N LEU A 151 -17.84 -4.86 24.65
CA LEU A 151 -16.98 -4.36 23.58
C LEU A 151 -17.79 -3.50 22.59
N GLN A 152 -18.99 -3.95 22.21
CA GLN A 152 -19.88 -3.22 21.30
C GLN A 152 -20.38 -1.87 21.84
N LYS A 153 -20.31 -1.64 23.16
CA LYS A 153 -20.57 -0.32 23.77
C LYS A 153 -19.41 0.65 23.58
N ILE A 154 -18.18 0.14 23.43
CA ILE A 154 -16.99 0.95 23.11
C ILE A 154 -16.98 1.30 21.62
N SER A 155 -17.24 0.31 20.76
CA SER A 155 -17.31 0.53 19.31
C SER A 155 -18.05 -0.59 18.58
N PRO A 156 -18.78 -0.30 17.47
CA PRO A 156 -19.44 -1.34 16.69
C PRO A 156 -18.47 -2.25 15.93
N THR A 157 -17.20 -1.87 15.77
CA THR A 157 -16.24 -2.65 14.97
C THR A 157 -15.40 -3.57 15.85
N VAL A 158 -15.95 -4.75 16.15
CA VAL A 158 -15.25 -5.84 16.84
C VAL A 158 -14.95 -6.95 15.85
N ILE A 159 -13.67 -7.22 15.62
CA ILE A 159 -13.20 -8.29 14.74
C ILE A 159 -12.67 -9.43 15.60
N ARG A 160 -13.23 -10.62 15.41
CA ARG A 160 -12.73 -11.84 16.04
C ARG A 160 -11.43 -12.27 15.33
N CYS A 161 -10.40 -12.60 16.09
CA CYS A 161 -9.05 -12.94 15.60
C CYS A 161 -8.65 -14.35 16.05
N GLY A 162 -9.59 -15.29 16.05
CA GLY A 162 -9.38 -16.65 16.55
C GLY A 162 -9.48 -16.83 18.07
N GLU A 163 -9.30 -18.08 18.51
CA GLU A 163 -9.44 -18.50 19.91
C GLU A 163 -8.17 -18.35 20.74
N GLN A 164 -7.01 -18.29 20.10
CA GLN A 164 -5.74 -18.25 20.78
C GLN A 164 -5.44 -16.82 21.23
N VAL A 165 -5.24 -16.64 22.54
CA VAL A 165 -4.83 -15.34 23.11
C VAL A 165 -3.52 -14.90 22.44
N GLY A 166 -3.41 -13.60 22.14
CA GLY A 166 -2.28 -12.97 21.48
C GLY A 166 -2.43 -12.85 19.96
N ASN A 167 -3.40 -13.51 19.32
CA ASN A 167 -3.61 -13.40 17.88
C ASN A 167 -4.07 -12.00 17.44
N GLY A 168 -4.91 -11.33 18.22
CA GLY A 168 -5.33 -9.95 18.00
C GLY A 168 -4.16 -8.98 18.08
N GLN A 169 -3.26 -9.16 19.05
CA GLN A 169 -1.99 -8.43 19.15
C GLN A 169 -1.07 -8.71 17.96
N ALA A 170 -0.94 -9.96 17.52
CA ALA A 170 -0.13 -10.34 16.36
C ALA A 170 -0.65 -9.68 15.07
N ILE A 171 -1.96 -9.75 14.82
CA ILE A 171 -2.58 -9.12 13.65
C ILE A 171 -2.43 -7.59 13.72
N LYS A 172 -2.59 -6.99 14.90
CA LYS A 172 -2.40 -5.54 15.11
C LYS A 172 -0.99 -5.09 14.74
N ILE A 173 0.05 -5.79 15.21
CA ILE A 173 1.45 -5.42 14.92
C ILE A 173 1.80 -5.65 13.45
N ILE A 174 1.24 -6.68 12.80
CA ILE A 174 1.36 -6.88 11.35
C ILE A 174 0.75 -5.70 10.60
N ASN A 175 -0.49 -5.29 10.91
CA ASN A 175 -1.13 -4.13 10.30
C ASN A 175 -0.29 -2.85 10.44
N ASN A 176 0.26 -2.61 11.63
CA ASN A 176 1.07 -1.42 11.87
C ASN A 176 2.42 -1.48 11.16
N THR A 177 3.01 -2.66 11.04
CA THR A 177 4.25 -2.89 10.27
C THR A 177 4.04 -2.65 8.78
N MET A 178 2.93 -3.13 8.22
CA MET A 178 2.54 -2.82 6.85
C MET A 178 2.34 -1.31 6.65
N ASN A 179 1.65 -0.62 7.57
CA ASN A 179 1.50 0.84 7.53
C ASN A 179 2.87 1.53 7.49
N ALA A 180 3.78 1.19 8.40
CA ALA A 180 5.13 1.76 8.44
C ALA A 180 5.89 1.56 7.12
N SER A 181 5.95 0.33 6.61
CA SER A 181 6.71 0.00 5.40
C SER A 181 6.11 0.64 4.14
N CYS A 182 4.78 0.54 3.96
CA CYS A 182 4.11 1.18 2.82
C CYS A 182 4.26 2.71 2.87
N ARG A 183 4.28 3.30 4.07
CA ARG A 183 4.46 4.75 4.25
C ARG A 183 5.83 5.22 3.80
N ILE A 184 6.88 4.51 4.18
CA ILE A 184 8.25 4.85 3.77
C ILE A 184 8.37 4.70 2.26
N ALA A 185 7.90 3.59 1.68
CA ALA A 185 7.91 3.38 0.23
C ALA A 185 7.18 4.51 -0.52
N LEU A 186 6.01 4.92 -0.01
CA LEU A 186 5.24 6.03 -0.57
C LEU A 186 6.01 7.35 -0.54
N PHE A 187 6.66 7.69 0.59
CA PHE A 187 7.42 8.93 0.70
C PHE A 187 8.71 8.92 -0.13
N GLU A 188 9.37 7.77 -0.29
CA GLU A 188 10.50 7.63 -1.23
C GLU A 188 10.06 7.91 -2.66
N THR A 189 8.94 7.29 -3.09
CA THR A 189 8.33 7.52 -4.39
C THR A 189 7.97 8.99 -4.61
N MET A 190 7.33 9.64 -3.65
CA MET A 190 6.95 11.05 -3.74
C MET A 190 8.17 11.97 -3.78
N ALA A 191 9.19 11.71 -2.96
CA ALA A 191 10.40 12.52 -2.90
C ALA A 191 11.21 12.42 -4.20
N LEU A 192 11.39 11.20 -4.74
CA LEU A 192 12.05 11.01 -6.02
C LEU A 192 11.24 11.62 -7.17
N GLY A 193 9.92 11.41 -7.20
CA GLY A 193 9.04 11.99 -8.22
C GLY A 193 9.12 13.52 -8.27
N GLN A 194 9.08 14.18 -7.10
CA GLN A 194 9.26 15.63 -7.02
C GLN A 194 10.63 16.07 -7.53
N LYS A 195 11.68 15.34 -7.15
CA LYS A 195 13.06 15.65 -7.56
C LYS A 195 13.26 15.52 -9.07
N LEU A 196 12.56 14.57 -9.69
CA LEU A 196 12.53 14.36 -11.14
C LEU A 196 11.56 15.30 -11.87
N GLY A 197 10.93 16.25 -11.16
CA GLY A 197 10.08 17.29 -11.75
C GLY A 197 8.62 16.90 -11.94
N LEU A 198 8.15 15.77 -11.39
CA LEU A 198 6.74 15.40 -11.46
C LEU A 198 5.90 16.28 -10.52
N PRO A 199 4.73 16.81 -10.97
CA PRO A 199 3.81 17.51 -10.08
C PRO A 199 3.27 16.56 -9.01
N LEU A 200 3.47 16.90 -7.73
CA LEU A 200 3.09 16.03 -6.61
C LEU A 200 1.59 15.71 -6.56
N THR A 201 0.73 16.67 -6.92
CA THR A 201 -0.72 16.48 -6.98
C THR A 201 -1.08 15.40 -7.99
N LYS A 202 -0.55 15.52 -9.21
CA LYS A 202 -0.78 14.56 -10.30
C LYS A 202 -0.16 13.19 -10.02
N LEU A 203 1.00 13.14 -9.37
CA LEU A 203 1.60 11.89 -8.93
C LEU A 203 0.74 11.21 -7.87
N ALA A 204 0.19 11.96 -6.91
CA ALA A 204 -0.73 11.42 -5.92
C ALA A 204 -2.03 10.90 -6.57
N ASP A 205 -2.58 11.62 -7.55
CA ASP A 205 -3.74 11.17 -8.33
C ASP A 205 -3.42 9.85 -9.06
N ALA A 206 -2.26 9.77 -9.73
CA ALA A 206 -1.83 8.57 -10.44
C ALA A 206 -1.58 7.36 -9.50
N ILE A 207 -1.03 7.59 -8.30
CA ILE A 207 -0.89 6.55 -7.28
C ILE A 207 -2.28 6.03 -6.86
N ASN A 208 -3.22 6.94 -6.60
CA ASN A 208 -4.56 6.57 -6.14
C ASN A 208 -5.41 5.89 -7.23
N ALA A 209 -5.16 6.20 -8.50
CA ALA A 209 -5.85 5.62 -9.67
C ALA A 209 -5.21 4.31 -10.17
N SER A 210 -4.09 3.84 -9.58
CA SER A 210 -3.38 2.63 -9.99
C SER A 210 -3.35 1.56 -8.88
N HIS A 211 -2.76 0.40 -9.18
CA HIS A 211 -2.53 -0.66 -8.19
C HIS A 211 -1.49 -0.29 -7.11
N ALA A 212 -0.77 0.81 -7.27
CA ALA A 212 0.07 1.38 -6.23
C ALA A 212 -0.74 2.04 -5.09
N CYS A 213 -2.06 2.14 -5.21
CA CYS A 213 -2.95 2.75 -4.22
C CYS A 213 -2.87 2.07 -2.84
N SER A 214 -2.96 2.86 -1.77
CA SER A 214 -3.00 2.39 -0.40
C SER A 214 -3.84 3.29 0.51
N ARG A 215 -4.10 2.84 1.74
CA ARG A 215 -4.83 3.67 2.71
C ARG A 215 -4.10 4.98 2.97
N LEU A 216 -2.77 4.91 2.88
CA LEU A 216 -1.86 6.03 3.10
C LEU A 216 -1.92 7.03 1.95
N SER A 217 -1.94 6.57 0.70
CA SER A 217 -2.08 7.49 -0.44
C SER A 217 -3.44 8.19 -0.44
N GLN A 218 -4.51 7.50 -0.03
CA GLN A 218 -5.86 8.08 0.06
C GLN A 218 -6.01 9.11 1.18
N VAL A 219 -5.41 8.84 2.35
CA VAL A 219 -5.62 9.66 3.55
C VAL A 219 -4.45 10.60 3.81
N THR A 220 -3.24 10.06 3.90
CA THR A 220 -2.04 10.80 4.29
C THR A 220 -1.61 11.77 3.20
N LEU A 221 -1.51 11.35 1.93
CA LEU A 221 -1.13 12.28 0.86
C LEU A 221 -2.18 13.36 0.65
N THR A 222 -3.48 13.01 0.68
CA THR A 222 -4.56 14.00 0.57
C THR A 222 -4.49 15.07 1.67
N ALA A 223 -4.28 14.67 2.93
CA ALA A 223 -4.11 15.61 4.03
C ALA A 223 -2.85 16.47 3.85
N PHE A 224 -1.74 15.82 3.49
CA PHE A 224 -0.44 16.46 3.30
C PHE A 224 -0.48 17.53 2.20
N LEU A 225 -1.09 17.24 1.05
CA LEU A 225 -1.27 18.18 -0.06
C LEU A 225 -2.18 19.36 0.32
N GLN A 226 -3.04 19.21 1.33
CA GLN A 226 -3.85 20.30 1.89
C GLN A 226 -3.13 21.06 3.02
N GLY A 227 -1.87 20.75 3.32
CA GLY A 227 -1.13 21.33 4.46
C GLY A 227 -1.69 20.93 5.82
N LYS A 228 -2.37 19.78 5.91
CA LYS A 228 -2.95 19.25 7.14
C LYS A 228 -2.21 17.98 7.58
N SER A 229 -2.22 17.71 8.88
CA SER A 229 -1.80 16.41 9.39
C SER A 229 -2.91 15.37 9.23
N SER A 230 -2.56 14.14 8.82
CA SER A 230 -3.50 13.00 8.81
C SER A 230 -3.61 12.26 10.14
N SER A 231 -2.63 12.43 11.04
CA SER A 231 -2.55 11.72 12.30
C SER A 231 -1.78 12.53 13.33
N ASN A 232 -2.04 12.28 14.61
CA ASN A 232 -1.20 12.74 15.72
C ASN A 232 -0.55 11.53 16.42
N PHE A 233 -0.33 10.45 15.67
CA PHE A 233 0.28 9.24 16.22
C PHE A 233 1.77 9.46 16.44
N ALA A 234 2.24 9.31 17.68
CA ALA A 234 3.63 9.50 18.01
C ALA A 234 4.51 8.50 17.25
N LEU A 235 5.59 9.00 16.63
CA LEU A 235 6.48 8.19 15.82
C LEU A 235 7.15 7.08 16.64
N SER A 236 7.49 7.36 17.89
CA SER A 236 8.05 6.39 18.84
C SER A 236 7.11 5.21 19.13
N LEU A 237 5.79 5.39 19.06
CA LEU A 237 4.83 4.31 19.19
C LEU A 237 4.83 3.41 17.94
N MET A 238 5.01 3.99 16.75
CA MET A 238 5.17 3.20 15.53
C MET A 238 6.44 2.37 15.58
N VAL A 239 7.57 2.97 16.00
CA VAL A 239 8.84 2.24 16.20
C VAL A 239 8.64 1.05 17.14
N LYS A 240 7.93 1.24 18.26
CA LYS A 240 7.60 0.18 19.21
C LYS A 240 6.80 -0.95 18.55
N ASP A 241 5.76 -0.63 17.78
CA ASP A 241 4.92 -1.66 17.15
C ASP A 241 5.69 -2.45 16.06
N VAL A 242 6.51 -1.78 15.23
CA VAL A 242 7.34 -2.46 14.22
C VAL A 242 8.41 -3.33 14.91
N HIS A 243 9.00 -2.85 16.01
CA HIS A 243 9.93 -3.64 16.81
C HIS A 243 9.27 -4.91 17.37
N GLN A 244 8.02 -4.84 17.83
CA GLN A 244 7.28 -6.01 18.30
C GLN A 244 7.06 -7.03 17.16
N ALA A 245 6.78 -6.58 15.93
CA ALA A 245 6.66 -7.48 14.79
C ALA A 245 7.98 -8.19 14.46
N ILE A 246 9.12 -7.50 14.58
CA ILE A 246 10.45 -8.12 14.42
C ILE A 246 10.74 -9.13 15.52
N LEU A 247 10.35 -8.86 16.77
CA LEU A 247 10.48 -9.84 17.85
C LEU A 247 9.62 -11.09 17.59
N LEU A 248 8.38 -10.92 17.12
CA LEU A 248 7.51 -12.03 16.72
C LEU A 248 8.17 -12.83 15.60
N ALA A 249 8.69 -12.14 14.58
CA ALA A 249 9.36 -12.76 13.45
C ALA A 249 10.60 -13.55 13.85
N ASN A 250 11.42 -13.02 14.76
CA ASN A 250 12.58 -13.74 15.28
C ASN A 250 12.17 -15.01 16.03
N ALA A 251 11.09 -14.96 16.82
CA ALA A 251 10.57 -16.12 17.53
C ALA A 251 10.03 -17.19 16.57
N SER A 252 9.40 -16.79 15.46
CA SER A 252 8.88 -17.68 14.42
C SER A 252 9.84 -17.89 13.24
N GLN A 253 11.12 -17.53 13.39
CA GLN A 253 12.17 -17.64 12.36
C GLN A 253 11.75 -17.10 10.98
N THR A 254 10.96 -16.04 10.97
CA THR A 254 10.41 -15.42 9.76
C THR A 254 11.27 -14.22 9.34
N PRO A 255 11.82 -14.22 8.12
CA PRO A 255 12.60 -13.08 7.64
C PRO A 255 11.71 -11.90 7.28
N LEU A 256 12.00 -10.73 7.84
CA LEU A 256 11.33 -9.46 7.50
C LEU A 256 12.34 -8.36 7.12
N PRO A 257 13.10 -8.51 6.02
CA PRO A 257 14.09 -7.52 5.59
C PRO A 257 13.51 -6.11 5.40
N ILE A 258 12.31 -5.98 4.81
CA ILE A 258 11.67 -4.69 4.55
C ILE A 258 11.21 -4.08 5.88
N ALA A 259 10.48 -4.83 6.73
CA ALA A 259 10.08 -4.31 8.05
C ALA A 259 11.28 -3.92 8.93
N SER A 260 12.39 -4.67 8.85
CA SER A 260 13.62 -4.39 9.60
C SER A 260 14.26 -3.08 9.16
N LEU A 261 14.33 -2.84 7.84
CA LEU A 261 14.78 -1.56 7.29
C LEU A 261 13.83 -0.42 7.67
N SER A 262 12.51 -0.64 7.55
CA SER A 262 11.50 0.33 7.96
C SER A 262 11.67 0.76 9.42
N ARG A 263 11.91 -0.19 10.34
CA ARG A 263 12.20 0.14 11.74
C ARG A 263 13.43 1.04 11.87
N ALA A 264 14.53 0.71 11.19
CA ALA A 264 15.76 1.49 11.26
C ALA A 264 15.55 2.94 10.76
N ILE A 265 14.80 3.10 9.67
CA ILE A 265 14.44 4.43 9.13
C ILE A 265 13.57 5.22 10.13
N LEU A 266 12.57 4.57 10.73
CA LEU A 266 11.74 5.22 11.74
C LEU A 266 12.56 5.62 12.98
N GLU A 267 13.53 4.81 13.40
CA GLU A 267 14.44 5.16 14.51
C GLU A 267 15.34 6.34 14.19
N ILE A 268 15.87 6.41 12.96
CA ILE A 268 16.60 7.59 12.47
C ILE A 268 15.70 8.83 12.53
N ALA A 269 14.45 8.70 12.07
CA ALA A 269 13.49 9.80 12.08
C ALA A 269 13.16 10.27 13.51
N VAL A 270 12.94 9.37 14.48
CA VAL A 270 12.73 9.73 15.89
C VAL A 270 13.92 10.51 16.44
N ASN A 271 15.14 10.03 16.20
CA ASN A 271 16.35 10.67 16.73
C ASN A 271 16.64 12.01 16.07
N THR A 272 16.21 12.20 14.81
CA THR A 272 16.43 13.44 14.05
C THR A 272 15.37 14.49 14.37
N ALA A 273 14.09 14.11 14.41
CA ALA A 273 12.97 15.02 14.65
C ALA A 273 12.69 15.26 16.14
N GLY A 274 13.20 14.39 17.02
CA GLY A 274 13.05 14.48 18.47
C GLY A 274 11.82 13.72 19.03
N PRO A 275 11.67 13.68 20.36
CA PRO A 275 10.70 12.81 21.03
C PRO A 275 9.23 13.20 20.84
N ALA A 276 8.96 14.44 20.43
CA ALA A 276 7.61 14.93 20.13
C ALA A 276 7.17 14.64 18.69
N SER A 277 8.01 13.96 17.90
CA SER A 277 7.74 13.66 16.50
C SER A 277 6.50 12.76 16.33
N THR A 278 5.78 13.06 15.27
CA THR A 278 4.61 12.35 14.78
C THR A 278 4.98 11.49 13.59
N LEU A 279 4.11 10.54 13.26
CA LEU A 279 4.30 9.63 12.13
C LEU A 279 4.41 10.37 10.78
N GLU A 280 3.82 11.55 10.68
CA GLU A 280 3.86 12.42 9.51
C GLU A 280 5.25 13.04 9.27
N ASP A 281 6.03 13.29 10.32
CA ASP A 281 7.37 13.90 10.22
C ASP A 281 8.36 13.02 9.44
N VAL A 282 8.05 11.72 9.27
CA VAL A 282 8.83 10.80 8.43
C VAL A 282 8.90 11.29 6.98
N ALA A 283 7.85 11.96 6.48
CA ALA A 283 7.83 12.52 5.13
C ALA A 283 8.98 13.52 4.92
N ASP A 284 9.17 14.43 5.89
CA ASP A 284 10.21 15.46 5.82
C ASP A 284 11.60 14.86 5.94
N ILE A 285 11.77 13.82 6.75
CA ILE A 285 13.04 13.09 6.87
C ILE A 285 13.40 12.44 5.53
N ILE A 286 12.49 11.67 4.93
CA ILE A 286 12.73 11.02 3.62
C ILE A 286 12.98 12.06 2.52
N ALA A 287 12.17 13.12 2.48
CA ALA A 287 12.36 14.23 1.55
C ALA A 287 13.75 14.87 1.69
N SER A 288 14.18 15.10 2.92
CA SER A 288 15.50 15.68 3.20
C SER A 288 16.65 14.78 2.74
N MET A 289 16.51 13.46 2.85
CA MET A 289 17.50 12.51 2.35
C MET A 289 17.60 12.53 0.82
N ALA A 290 16.50 12.85 0.14
CA ALA A 290 16.48 13.12 -1.29
C ALA A 290 16.87 14.57 -1.63
N GLY A 291 17.25 15.42 -0.67
CA GLY A 291 17.55 16.83 -0.91
C GLY A 291 16.36 17.63 -1.46
N THR A 292 15.14 17.20 -1.18
CA THR A 292 13.88 17.87 -1.55
C THR A 292 13.08 18.28 -0.32
N LYS A 293 11.98 19.00 -0.55
CA LYS A 293 10.93 19.24 0.45
C LYS A 293 9.59 18.90 -0.17
N LEU A 294 8.96 17.86 0.35
CA LEU A 294 7.59 17.54 0.02
C LEU A 294 6.74 18.73 0.48
N SER A 295 6.22 19.48 -0.48
CA SER A 295 5.31 20.59 -0.24
C SER A 295 4.46 20.69 -1.49
N ALA A 296 3.19 21.07 -1.33
CA ALA A 296 2.38 21.44 -2.47
C ALA A 296 3.05 22.67 -3.11
N ALA A 297 3.94 22.44 -4.07
CA ALA A 297 4.54 23.52 -4.83
C ALA A 297 3.39 24.28 -5.52
N ARG A 298 3.47 25.62 -5.51
CA ARG A 298 2.68 26.39 -6.47
C ARG A 298 3.06 25.87 -7.85
N GLU A 299 2.09 25.42 -8.64
CA GLU A 299 2.32 25.04 -10.04
C GLU A 299 3.17 26.15 -10.68
N THR A 300 4.43 25.83 -10.97
CA THR A 300 5.28 26.74 -11.73
C THR A 300 4.77 26.70 -13.16
N GLY A 301 4.78 27.85 -13.85
CA GLY A 301 4.25 27.93 -15.21
C GLY A 301 4.89 26.89 -16.13
N LEU A 302 4.13 26.48 -17.16
CA LEU A 302 4.55 25.46 -18.12
C LEU A 302 5.98 25.70 -18.62
N SER A 303 6.81 24.66 -18.62
CA SER A 303 8.16 24.72 -19.19
C SER A 303 8.11 24.93 -20.71
N PRO A 304 9.18 25.42 -21.36
CA PRO A 304 9.22 25.65 -22.81
C PRO A 304 8.84 24.41 -23.64
N ASP A 305 9.21 23.21 -23.17
CA ASP A 305 8.85 21.93 -23.81
C ASP A 305 7.35 21.60 -23.65
N GLU A 306 6.72 22.03 -22.55
CA GLU A 306 5.28 21.85 -22.34
C GLU A 306 4.44 22.87 -23.14
N GLN A 307 5.02 24.03 -23.45
CA GLN A 307 4.45 25.07 -24.32
C GLN A 307 4.71 24.79 -25.82
N GLY A 308 5.72 23.96 -26.12
CA GLY A 308 6.10 23.58 -27.47
C GLY A 308 5.07 22.65 -28.12
N GLY A 309 4.32 23.19 -29.07
CA GLY A 309 3.41 22.44 -29.93
C GLY A 309 2.95 23.32 -31.07
N THR A 310 2.96 22.80 -32.30
CA THR A 310 2.20 23.40 -33.40
C THR A 310 0.71 23.36 -33.05
N SER A 311 -0.11 24.22 -33.64
CA SER A 311 -1.57 24.18 -33.45
C SER A 311 -2.14 22.89 -34.01
N VAL A 312 -2.07 21.79 -33.26
CA VAL A 312 -2.50 20.47 -33.73
C VAL A 312 -3.97 20.29 -33.40
N SER A 313 -4.80 20.38 -34.43
CA SER A 313 -6.17 19.89 -34.40
C SER A 313 -6.19 18.47 -34.97
N VAL A 314 -6.36 17.45 -34.12
CA VAL A 314 -6.51 16.06 -34.58
C VAL A 314 -7.86 15.93 -35.26
N HIS A 315 -7.85 16.03 -36.60
CA HIS A 315 -9.01 15.78 -37.45
C HIS A 315 -9.03 14.34 -37.98
N SER A 316 -8.19 13.46 -37.43
CA SER A 316 -7.91 12.18 -38.09
C SER A 316 -9.14 11.29 -38.16
N ARG A 317 -9.47 10.87 -39.39
CA ARG A 317 -10.38 9.77 -39.67
C ARG A 317 -9.67 8.41 -39.54
N THR A 318 -8.34 8.39 -39.40
CA THR A 318 -7.52 7.18 -39.43
C THR A 318 -6.53 7.19 -38.26
N VAL A 319 -6.43 6.08 -37.54
CA VAL A 319 -5.48 5.87 -36.43
C VAL A 319 -4.58 4.70 -36.78
N GLY A 320 -3.27 4.88 -36.67
CA GLY A 320 -2.29 3.81 -36.78
C GLY A 320 -2.07 3.14 -35.43
N TYR A 321 -1.95 1.82 -35.41
CA TYR A 321 -1.56 1.04 -34.23
C TYR A 321 -0.41 0.11 -34.59
N VAL A 322 0.63 0.10 -33.77
CA VAL A 322 1.77 -0.81 -33.89
C VAL A 322 1.73 -1.78 -32.72
N GLY A 323 1.55 -3.07 -32.98
CA GLY A 323 1.45 -4.10 -31.94
C GLY A 323 0.68 -5.34 -32.39
N SER A 324 0.27 -6.18 -31.44
CA SER A 324 -0.45 -7.44 -31.77
C SER A 324 -1.87 -7.18 -32.27
N ALA A 325 -2.40 -8.15 -33.01
CA ALA A 325 -3.77 -8.13 -33.53
C ALA A 325 -4.82 -8.03 -32.41
N GLU A 326 -4.62 -8.76 -31.32
CA GLU A 326 -5.52 -8.79 -30.16
C GLU A 326 -5.58 -7.43 -29.48
N SER A 327 -4.41 -6.80 -29.31
CA SER A 327 -4.32 -5.47 -28.71
C SER A 327 -4.96 -4.42 -29.62
N ALA A 328 -4.74 -4.52 -30.93
CA ALA A 328 -5.35 -3.64 -31.91
C ALA A 328 -6.88 -3.76 -31.94
N GLN A 329 -7.43 -4.97 -31.82
CA GLN A 329 -8.87 -5.19 -31.73
C GLN A 329 -9.47 -4.54 -30.47
N ALA A 330 -8.78 -4.64 -29.32
CA ALA A 330 -9.23 -3.99 -28.09
C ALA A 330 -9.31 -2.45 -28.23
N VAL A 331 -8.38 -1.85 -28.99
CA VAL A 331 -8.37 -0.42 -29.31
C VAL A 331 -9.45 -0.07 -30.35
N GLN A 332 -9.68 -0.92 -31.35
CA GLN A 332 -10.63 -0.68 -32.44
C GLN A 332 -12.06 -0.42 -31.95
N PHE A 333 -12.54 -1.22 -30.99
CA PHE A 333 -13.89 -1.07 -30.42
C PHE A 333 -14.15 0.30 -29.77
N ARG A 334 -13.08 1.05 -29.47
CA ARG A 334 -13.13 2.24 -28.63
C ARG A 334 -12.87 3.54 -29.39
N THR A 335 -12.47 3.48 -30.67
CA THR A 335 -12.12 4.65 -31.49
C THR A 335 -13.33 5.34 -32.19
N LEU A 336 -14.57 5.02 -31.79
CA LEU A 336 -15.81 5.73 -32.18
C LEU A 336 -15.94 6.08 -33.68
N GLY A 337 -15.61 5.13 -34.57
CA GLY A 337 -15.80 5.28 -36.02
C GLY A 337 -14.59 5.77 -36.82
N GLN A 338 -13.41 5.87 -36.19
CA GLN A 338 -12.14 6.05 -36.91
C GLN A 338 -11.69 4.73 -37.57
N LEU A 339 -11.05 4.84 -38.74
CA LEU A 339 -10.45 3.74 -39.46
C LEU A 339 -9.14 3.33 -38.77
N LEU A 340 -9.08 2.13 -38.18
CA LEU A 340 -7.85 1.63 -37.57
C LEU A 340 -6.95 0.94 -38.61
N ARG A 341 -5.68 1.33 -38.65
CA ARG A 341 -4.63 0.66 -39.43
C ARG A 341 -3.63 -0.01 -38.49
N LEU A 342 -3.27 -1.26 -38.76
CA LEU A 342 -2.42 -2.08 -37.90
C LEU A 342 -1.12 -2.45 -38.60
N TYR A 343 0.00 -2.27 -37.92
CA TYR A 343 1.24 -2.97 -38.23
C TYR A 343 1.58 -3.93 -37.09
N ASP A 344 1.77 -5.21 -37.41
CA ASP A 344 2.17 -6.26 -36.46
C ASP A 344 3.66 -6.59 -36.66
N PRO A 345 4.55 -6.14 -35.76
CA PRO A 345 5.99 -6.40 -35.86
C PRO A 345 6.34 -7.90 -35.81
N ALA A 346 5.53 -8.71 -35.13
CA ALA A 346 5.75 -10.15 -35.00
C ALA A 346 5.29 -10.94 -36.25
N LYS A 347 4.63 -10.27 -37.21
CA LYS A 347 4.10 -10.88 -38.44
C LYS A 347 3.23 -12.11 -38.16
N THR A 348 2.51 -12.11 -37.05
CA THR A 348 1.58 -13.19 -36.69
C THR A 348 0.39 -13.22 -37.64
N ILE A 349 0.06 -12.08 -38.25
CA ILE A 349 -0.91 -11.98 -39.34
C ILE A 349 -0.19 -12.13 -40.70
N ALA A 350 -0.51 -13.20 -41.42
CA ALA A 350 0.23 -13.63 -42.62
C ALA A 350 0.00 -12.80 -43.90
N ARG A 351 -0.97 -11.87 -43.96
CA ARG A 351 -1.26 -11.06 -45.17
C ARG A 351 -1.81 -9.67 -44.83
N SER A 352 -1.34 -8.65 -45.56
CA SER A 352 -1.96 -7.33 -45.63
C SER A 352 -3.43 -7.45 -46.10
N GLY A 353 -4.37 -6.79 -45.42
CA GLY A 353 -5.80 -6.91 -45.72
C GLY A 353 -6.71 -6.44 -44.60
N LEU A 354 -8.03 -6.61 -44.77
CA LEU A 354 -9.03 -6.23 -43.78
C LEU A 354 -9.23 -7.36 -42.75
N LEU A 355 -8.92 -7.11 -41.48
CA LEU A 355 -9.15 -8.02 -40.36
C LEU A 355 -10.18 -7.40 -39.41
N ASN A 356 -11.42 -7.90 -39.38
CA ASN A 356 -12.49 -7.38 -38.52
C ASN A 356 -12.72 -5.85 -38.65
N GLY A 357 -12.49 -5.28 -39.84
CA GLY A 357 -12.59 -3.83 -40.09
C GLY A 357 -11.33 -3.03 -39.80
N ILE A 358 -10.22 -3.68 -39.38
CA ILE A 358 -8.88 -3.10 -39.25
C ILE A 358 -8.13 -3.34 -40.56
N MET A 359 -7.48 -2.32 -41.10
CA MET A 359 -6.61 -2.48 -42.26
C MET A 359 -5.19 -2.84 -41.81
N VAL A 360 -4.69 -4.01 -42.20
CA VAL A 360 -3.33 -4.46 -41.85
C VAL A 360 -2.33 -4.03 -42.91
N GLU A 361 -1.33 -3.25 -42.50
CA GLU A 361 -0.25 -2.71 -43.33
C GLU A 361 0.93 -3.69 -43.45
N SER A 362 1.64 -3.65 -44.58
CA SER A 362 2.80 -4.52 -44.84
C SER A 362 4.07 -4.08 -44.13
N ASP A 363 4.19 -2.79 -43.83
CA ASP A 363 5.38 -2.16 -43.28
C ASP A 363 5.05 -0.85 -42.52
N LEU A 364 5.99 -0.40 -41.69
CA LEU A 364 5.86 0.81 -40.89
C LEU A 364 5.75 2.08 -41.74
N ALA A 365 6.36 2.11 -42.93
CA ALA A 365 6.31 3.26 -43.83
C ALA A 365 4.89 3.46 -44.37
N SER A 366 4.23 2.39 -44.79
CA SER A 366 2.84 2.43 -45.27
C SER A 366 1.88 2.90 -44.18
N LEU A 367 2.09 2.45 -42.94
CA LEU A 367 1.35 2.93 -41.77
C LEU A 367 1.59 4.43 -41.53
N ALA A 368 2.85 4.88 -41.54
CA ALA A 368 3.23 6.25 -41.25
C ALA A 368 2.68 7.26 -42.27
N HIS A 369 2.68 6.92 -43.56
CA HIS A 369 2.12 7.78 -44.60
C HIS A 369 0.59 7.88 -44.54
N ALA A 370 -0.09 6.88 -43.98
CA ALA A 370 -1.55 6.80 -43.96
C ALA A 370 -2.20 7.41 -42.70
N CYS A 371 -1.40 7.76 -41.69
CA CYS A 371 -1.86 8.14 -40.36
C CYS A 371 -1.17 9.40 -39.84
N ASP A 372 -1.97 10.35 -39.41
CA ASP A 372 -1.61 11.56 -38.65
C ASP A 372 -1.63 11.34 -37.13
N LEU A 373 -2.15 10.18 -36.67
CA LEU A 373 -2.04 9.70 -35.30
C LEU A 373 -1.59 8.24 -35.27
N ILE A 374 -0.52 7.93 -34.54
CA ILE A 374 0.03 6.57 -34.41
C ILE A 374 0.20 6.21 -32.94
N ILE A 375 -0.29 5.03 -32.56
CA ILE A 375 -0.16 4.46 -31.21
C ILE A 375 0.80 3.27 -31.26
N ILE A 376 1.82 3.28 -30.41
CA ILE A 376 2.73 2.15 -30.21
C ILE A 376 2.27 1.40 -28.97
N GLY A 377 1.92 0.13 -29.15
CA GLY A 377 1.36 -0.70 -28.10
C GLY A 377 2.33 -1.00 -26.96
N PRO A 378 1.83 -1.24 -25.74
CA PRO A 378 2.64 -1.40 -24.53
C PRO A 378 3.52 -2.66 -24.53
N SER A 379 3.12 -3.71 -25.26
CA SER A 379 3.82 -5.00 -25.34
C SER A 379 5.10 -4.99 -26.18
N LEU A 380 5.44 -3.85 -26.78
CA LEU A 380 6.59 -3.69 -27.67
C LEU A 380 7.88 -3.25 -26.96
N GLY A 381 7.95 -3.31 -25.64
CA GLY A 381 9.01 -2.69 -24.82
C GLY A 381 10.46 -2.98 -25.25
N ASN A 382 10.75 -4.14 -25.86
CA ASN A 382 12.09 -4.50 -26.35
C ASN A 382 12.29 -4.31 -27.87
N THR A 383 11.25 -3.91 -28.59
CA THR A 383 11.26 -3.73 -30.05
C THR A 383 11.32 -2.25 -30.35
N ASP A 384 12.48 -1.74 -30.78
CA ASP A 384 12.57 -0.35 -31.24
C ASP A 384 11.93 -0.21 -32.63
N VAL A 385 10.65 0.14 -32.64
CA VAL A 385 9.88 0.43 -33.87
C VAL A 385 10.05 1.88 -34.32
N MET A 386 10.64 2.73 -33.48
CA MET A 386 10.80 4.16 -33.74
C MET A 386 12.11 4.44 -34.46
N THR A 387 13.23 3.89 -33.97
CA THR A 387 14.56 4.18 -34.48
C THR A 387 15.12 3.00 -35.30
N GLY A 388 15.72 3.29 -36.45
CA GLY A 388 16.30 2.30 -37.37
C GLY A 388 16.03 2.61 -38.86
N PRO A 389 16.70 1.92 -39.81
CA PRO A 389 16.56 2.20 -41.25
C PRO A 389 15.16 2.03 -41.82
N GLN A 390 14.31 1.24 -41.14
CA GLN A 390 12.89 1.04 -41.46
C GLN A 390 11.97 1.46 -40.29
N GLY A 391 12.49 2.22 -39.32
CA GLY A 391 11.71 2.72 -38.19
C GLY A 391 10.76 3.83 -38.61
N LEU A 392 9.72 4.06 -37.80
CA LEU A 392 8.69 5.08 -38.06
C LEU A 392 9.30 6.45 -38.38
N ILE A 393 10.35 6.86 -37.67
CA ILE A 393 10.97 8.19 -37.80
C ILE A 393 11.34 8.57 -39.24
N SER A 394 11.63 7.60 -40.09
CA SER A 394 12.00 7.81 -41.50
C SER A 394 10.83 8.19 -42.42
N SER A 395 9.59 7.94 -42.00
CA SER A 395 8.40 8.00 -42.85
C SER A 395 7.23 8.81 -42.25
N LEU A 396 7.43 9.41 -41.07
CA LEU A 396 6.44 10.26 -40.42
C LEU A 396 6.25 11.57 -41.19
N SER A 397 5.00 12.00 -41.31
CA SER A 397 4.67 13.29 -41.92
C SER A 397 4.72 14.42 -40.88
N PRO A 398 5.05 15.66 -41.28
CA PRO A 398 4.89 16.83 -40.43
C PRO A 398 3.46 16.93 -39.86
N GLY A 399 3.34 17.26 -38.59
CA GLY A 399 2.08 17.35 -37.85
C GLY A 399 1.59 16.02 -37.25
N THR A 400 2.26 14.89 -37.49
CA THR A 400 1.87 13.61 -36.90
C THR A 400 2.03 13.62 -35.37
N ILE A 401 1.07 13.04 -34.65
CA ILE A 401 1.20 12.72 -33.22
C ILE A 401 1.51 11.24 -33.05
N VAL A 402 2.55 10.93 -32.29
CA VAL A 402 2.92 9.56 -31.90
C VAL A 402 2.68 9.39 -30.39
N ILE A 403 1.87 8.41 -30.03
CA ILE A 403 1.61 7.98 -28.65
C ILE A 403 2.41 6.71 -28.40
N ASP A 404 3.43 6.77 -27.56
CA ASP A 404 4.25 5.61 -27.19
C ASP A 404 3.82 5.05 -25.83
N GLN A 405 3.17 3.88 -25.83
CA GLN A 405 2.69 3.23 -24.60
C GLN A 405 3.70 2.25 -23.99
N THR A 406 4.90 2.14 -24.55
CA THR A 406 5.94 1.25 -24.01
C THR A 406 6.56 1.83 -22.74
N THR A 407 6.95 0.95 -21.82
CA THR A 407 7.72 1.32 -20.64
C THR A 407 9.21 1.29 -20.97
N ARG A 408 9.90 2.43 -20.88
CA ARG A 408 11.35 2.56 -21.18
C ARG A 408 12.04 3.62 -20.33
N GLN A 409 13.35 3.79 -20.50
CA GLN A 409 14.11 4.81 -19.77
C GLN A 409 13.61 6.21 -20.15
N PRO A 410 13.28 7.10 -19.19
CA PRO A 410 12.78 8.45 -19.47
C PRO A 410 13.67 9.27 -20.41
N GLU A 411 14.98 9.12 -20.31
CA GLU A 411 15.99 9.81 -21.12
C GLU A 411 15.86 9.45 -22.61
N VAL A 412 15.48 8.20 -22.90
CA VAL A 412 15.23 7.74 -24.28
C VAL A 412 14.00 8.44 -24.85
N SER A 413 12.92 8.57 -24.07
CA SER A 413 11.72 9.30 -24.49
C SER A 413 12.01 10.80 -24.70
N ARG A 414 12.81 11.42 -23.83
CA ARG A 414 13.24 12.83 -24.00
C ARG A 414 14.03 13.03 -25.28
N LYS A 415 15.02 12.17 -25.52
CA LYS A 415 15.85 12.26 -26.74
C LYS A 415 15.01 12.06 -28.00
N LEU A 416 14.14 11.06 -28.01
CA LEU A 416 13.28 10.79 -29.16
C LEU A 416 12.31 11.95 -29.44
N ALA A 417 11.78 12.60 -28.40
CA ALA A 417 10.94 13.78 -28.57
C ALA A 417 11.70 14.94 -29.24
N LEU A 418 12.96 15.19 -28.85
CA LEU A 418 13.81 16.20 -29.48
C LEU A 418 14.12 15.88 -30.94
N ASP A 419 14.44 14.62 -31.24
CA ASP A 419 14.71 14.16 -32.61
C ASP A 419 13.46 14.35 -33.50
N LEU A 420 12.27 14.03 -32.98
CA LEU A 420 10.99 14.17 -33.69
C LEU A 420 10.51 15.61 -33.83
N GLN A 421 10.87 16.50 -32.89
CA GLN A 421 10.55 17.92 -32.98
C GLN A 421 11.14 18.56 -34.23
N SER A 422 12.33 18.11 -34.67
CA SER A 422 12.96 18.58 -35.91
C SER A 422 12.17 18.22 -37.19
N LEU A 423 11.26 17.25 -37.09
CA LEU A 423 10.38 16.77 -38.15
C LEU A 423 8.94 17.32 -38.04
N ASP A 424 8.68 18.25 -37.11
CA ASP A 424 7.33 18.71 -36.74
C ASP A 424 6.41 17.56 -36.30
N VAL A 425 6.97 16.56 -35.61
CA VAL A 425 6.23 15.43 -35.05
C VAL A 425 6.13 15.57 -33.53
N THR A 426 4.93 15.40 -32.98
CA THR A 426 4.71 15.41 -31.53
C THR A 426 4.80 13.99 -30.96
N LEU A 427 5.67 13.77 -29.98
CA LEU A 427 5.74 12.53 -29.21
C LEU A 427 5.09 12.70 -27.83
N LEU A 428 4.22 11.77 -27.49
CA LEU A 428 3.70 11.58 -26.13
C LEU A 428 4.16 10.22 -25.60
N ASP A 429 4.96 10.20 -24.53
CA ASP A 429 5.23 8.97 -23.80
C ASP A 429 4.08 8.70 -22.83
N ALA A 430 3.23 7.74 -23.17
CA ALA A 430 1.96 7.46 -22.49
C ALA A 430 1.85 5.99 -22.05
N PRO A 431 2.80 5.46 -21.24
CA PRO A 431 2.70 4.10 -20.76
C PRO A 431 1.43 3.84 -19.95
N ILE A 432 0.91 2.62 -20.07
CA ILE A 432 -0.31 2.17 -19.38
C ILE A 432 0.07 1.45 -18.08
N CYS A 433 -0.46 1.93 -16.95
CA CYS A 433 -0.36 1.27 -15.65
C CYS A 433 -1.42 0.17 -15.53
N SER A 434 -1.10 -0.95 -14.90
CA SER A 434 -1.88 -2.21 -14.85
C SER A 434 -1.98 -2.94 -16.21
N GLU A 435 -0.99 -3.80 -16.48
CA GLU A 435 -1.00 -4.74 -17.59
C GLU A 435 -1.81 -5.98 -17.19
N THR A 436 -3.14 -5.89 -17.12
CA THR A 436 -3.92 -7.13 -17.06
C THR A 436 -3.78 -7.84 -18.39
N ALA A 437 -3.43 -9.13 -18.37
CA ALA A 437 -3.30 -9.97 -19.56
C ALA A 437 -4.58 -10.04 -20.43
N GLN A 438 -5.70 -9.55 -19.92
CA GLN A 438 -6.95 -9.38 -20.67
C GLN A 438 -7.47 -7.94 -20.58
N PRO A 439 -7.92 -7.36 -21.70
CA PRO A 439 -8.60 -6.07 -21.70
C PRO A 439 -9.94 -6.18 -20.98
N LEU A 440 -10.11 -5.42 -19.89
CA LEU A 440 -11.37 -5.36 -19.14
C LEU A 440 -12.45 -4.57 -19.92
N PRO A 441 -13.75 -4.87 -19.71
CA PRO A 441 -14.83 -4.05 -20.22
C PRO A 441 -14.79 -2.66 -19.56
N GLY A 442 -14.44 -1.62 -20.33
CA GLY A 442 -14.40 -0.21 -19.86
C GLY A 442 -13.05 0.51 -19.97
N GLY A 443 -11.98 -0.16 -20.41
CA GLY A 443 -10.63 0.43 -20.46
C GLY A 443 -9.57 -0.55 -19.97
N THR A 444 -8.30 -0.33 -20.32
CA THR A 444 -7.17 -1.00 -19.62
C THR A 444 -6.38 0.05 -18.87
N GLY A 445 -6.56 0.09 -17.55
CA GLY A 445 -5.65 0.80 -16.67
C GLY A 445 -5.61 2.32 -16.80
N LEU A 446 -4.56 2.91 -16.24
CA LEU A 446 -4.30 4.36 -16.19
C LEU A 446 -3.16 4.70 -17.16
N ALA A 447 -3.37 5.61 -18.10
CA ALA A 447 -2.30 6.17 -18.91
C ALA A 447 -1.64 7.37 -18.19
N VAL A 448 -0.33 7.31 -17.93
CA VAL A 448 0.43 8.45 -17.41
C VAL A 448 1.25 9.05 -18.55
N VAL A 449 1.05 10.33 -18.84
CA VAL A 449 1.44 10.92 -20.12
C VAL A 449 2.48 12.02 -19.94
N GLY A 450 3.65 11.85 -20.54
CA GLY A 450 4.63 12.91 -20.77
C GLY A 450 4.54 13.45 -22.19
N GLY A 451 4.98 14.70 -22.39
CA GLY A 451 5.06 15.35 -23.70
C GLY A 451 4.52 16.78 -23.66
N SER A 452 4.12 17.32 -24.81
CA SER A 452 3.52 18.65 -24.86
C SER A 452 2.09 18.64 -24.32
N LEU A 453 1.72 19.68 -23.56
CA LEU A 453 0.36 19.78 -23.01
C LEU A 453 -0.68 19.87 -24.13
N GLN A 454 -0.36 20.60 -25.19
CA GLN A 454 -1.22 20.73 -26.36
C GLN A 454 -1.42 19.40 -27.08
N GLY A 455 -0.35 18.63 -27.28
CA GLY A 455 -0.43 17.29 -27.87
C GLY A 455 -1.32 16.37 -27.03
N TYR A 456 -1.12 16.35 -25.72
CA TYR A 456 -1.98 15.59 -24.80
C TYR A 456 -3.44 16.01 -24.90
N GLN A 457 -3.75 17.32 -24.87
CA GLN A 457 -5.13 17.82 -24.99
C GLN A 457 -5.77 17.40 -26.33
N ALA A 458 -4.99 17.37 -27.42
CA ALA A 458 -5.47 16.99 -28.73
C ALA A 458 -5.84 15.50 -28.85
N VAL A 459 -5.20 14.62 -28.07
CA VAL A 459 -5.44 13.17 -28.10
C VAL A 459 -6.04 12.59 -26.81
N LYS A 460 -6.39 13.42 -25.83
CA LYS A 460 -6.89 12.99 -24.53
C LYS A 460 -8.05 11.99 -24.65
N GLN A 461 -9.03 12.31 -25.49
CA GLN A 461 -10.18 11.41 -25.72
C GLN A 461 -9.74 10.07 -26.33
N VAL A 462 -8.73 10.06 -27.21
CA VAL A 462 -8.20 8.81 -27.79
C VAL A 462 -7.50 7.98 -26.71
N LEU A 463 -6.74 8.62 -25.83
CA LEU A 463 -6.09 7.96 -24.69
C LEU A 463 -7.11 7.38 -23.72
N GLU A 464 -8.15 8.14 -23.35
CA GLU A 464 -9.24 7.69 -22.46
C GLU A 464 -10.19 6.69 -23.12
N ASN A 465 -10.16 6.57 -24.45
CA ASN A 465 -10.78 5.45 -25.13
C ASN A 465 -9.89 4.20 -25.05
N ALA A 466 -8.56 4.33 -25.13
CA ALA A 466 -7.64 3.19 -25.01
C ALA A 466 -7.46 2.71 -23.55
N SER A 467 -7.54 3.62 -22.58
CA SER A 467 -7.38 3.39 -21.13
C SER A 467 -8.67 3.70 -20.36
N ILE A 468 -8.70 3.55 -19.03
CA ILE A 468 -9.85 4.01 -18.20
C ILE A 468 -9.75 5.53 -17.96
N GLU A 469 -8.54 6.01 -17.77
CA GLU A 469 -8.24 7.40 -17.42
C GLU A 469 -6.84 7.77 -17.92
N SER A 470 -6.60 9.06 -18.19
CA SER A 470 -5.28 9.57 -18.54
C SER A 470 -4.88 10.78 -17.69
N ILE A 471 -3.64 10.80 -17.19
CA ILE A 471 -3.10 11.89 -16.38
C ILE A 471 -1.84 12.46 -17.05
N TYR A 472 -1.84 13.77 -17.31
CA TYR A 472 -0.69 14.47 -17.88
C TYR A 472 0.38 14.79 -16.82
N MET A 473 1.53 14.14 -16.91
CA MET A 473 2.61 14.19 -15.91
C MET A 473 3.63 15.30 -16.13
N GLY A 474 3.69 15.89 -17.32
CA GLY A 474 4.60 17.00 -17.64
C GLY A 474 5.32 16.79 -18.98
N PRO A 475 6.56 17.29 -19.15
CA PRO A 475 7.30 17.20 -20.41
C PRO A 475 7.64 15.75 -20.79
N SER A 476 8.22 15.55 -21.99
CA SER A 476 8.59 14.22 -22.46
C SER A 476 9.47 13.46 -21.45
N GLY A 477 9.21 12.17 -21.30
CA GLY A 477 9.81 11.28 -20.30
C GLY A 477 9.11 11.32 -18.93
N ALA A 478 8.24 12.30 -18.66
CA ALA A 478 7.50 12.36 -17.39
C ALA A 478 6.50 11.20 -17.23
N GLY A 479 5.90 10.71 -18.33
CA GLY A 479 5.01 9.56 -18.32
C GLY A 479 5.75 8.28 -17.95
N ASN A 480 6.88 8.00 -18.61
CA ASN A 480 7.76 6.88 -18.25
C ASN A 480 8.33 6.99 -16.83
N THR A 481 8.71 8.19 -16.39
CA THR A 481 9.17 8.42 -15.01
C THR A 481 8.07 8.06 -14.01
N ALA A 482 6.84 8.54 -14.23
CA ALA A 482 5.70 8.23 -13.38
C ALA A 482 5.40 6.72 -13.37
N LYS A 483 5.37 6.08 -14.53
CA LYS A 483 5.13 4.63 -14.66
C LYS A 483 6.11 3.80 -13.84
N LEU A 484 7.41 4.08 -13.96
CA LEU A 484 8.45 3.36 -13.23
C LEU A 484 8.31 3.52 -11.71
N LEU A 485 7.97 4.72 -11.25
CA LEU A 485 7.71 5.00 -9.83
C LEU A 485 6.46 4.28 -9.30
N LEU A 486 5.39 4.25 -10.08
CA LEU A 486 4.15 3.54 -9.74
C LEU A 486 4.40 2.03 -9.65
N ASP A 487 5.10 1.44 -10.62
CA ASP A 487 5.44 0.02 -10.62
C ASP A 487 6.32 -0.34 -9.43
N SER A 488 7.35 0.47 -9.14
CA SER A 488 8.20 0.27 -7.98
C SER A 488 7.43 0.30 -6.66
N LEU A 489 6.44 1.18 -6.53
CA LEU A 489 5.61 1.29 -5.34
C LEU A 489 4.63 0.12 -5.22
N GLU A 490 3.98 -0.27 -6.32
CA GLU A 490 3.13 -1.46 -6.40
C GLU A 490 3.91 -2.72 -5.99
N THR A 491 5.08 -2.97 -6.59
CA THR A 491 5.93 -4.12 -6.24
C THR A 491 6.37 -4.07 -4.78
N SER A 492 6.67 -2.87 -4.25
CA SER A 492 6.99 -2.73 -2.82
C SER A 492 5.81 -3.15 -1.93
N HIS A 493 4.58 -2.73 -2.27
CA HIS A 493 3.38 -3.16 -1.55
C HIS A 493 3.12 -4.66 -1.65
N GLN A 494 3.45 -5.31 -2.78
CA GLN A 494 3.34 -6.76 -2.94
C GLN A 494 4.30 -7.50 -1.99
N LEU A 495 5.58 -7.10 -1.94
CA LEU A 495 6.56 -7.75 -1.05
C LEU A 495 6.28 -7.48 0.43
N ILE A 496 5.81 -6.27 0.78
CA ILE A 496 5.35 -5.97 2.15
C ILE A 496 4.17 -6.86 2.54
N THR A 497 3.26 -7.12 1.60
CA THR A 497 2.14 -8.07 1.81
C THR A 497 2.66 -9.48 2.02
N LEU A 498 3.65 -9.92 1.25
CA LEU A 498 4.26 -11.25 1.43
C LEU A 498 4.91 -11.40 2.80
N GLU A 499 5.69 -10.43 3.26
CA GLU A 499 6.26 -10.42 4.62
C GLU A 499 5.17 -10.54 5.70
N ALA A 500 4.07 -9.80 5.55
CA ALA A 500 2.94 -9.83 6.49
C ALA A 500 2.24 -11.19 6.51
N VAL A 501 1.98 -11.77 5.34
CA VAL A 501 1.33 -13.08 5.21
C VAL A 501 2.23 -14.19 5.73
N SER A 502 3.53 -14.15 5.44
CA SER A 502 4.50 -15.12 5.96
C SER A 502 4.60 -15.05 7.48
N LEU A 503 4.64 -13.85 8.06
CA LEU A 503 4.61 -13.68 9.51
C LEU A 503 3.33 -14.24 10.12
N ALA A 504 2.19 -14.01 9.48
CA ALA A 504 0.91 -14.52 9.94
C ALA A 504 0.85 -16.07 9.92
N LEU A 505 1.23 -16.68 8.79
CA LEU A 505 1.23 -18.14 8.64
C LEU A 505 2.19 -18.83 9.63
N ASN A 506 3.39 -18.29 9.82
CA ASN A 506 4.38 -18.87 10.74
C ASN A 506 4.02 -18.70 12.21
N ASN A 507 2.97 -17.91 12.51
CA ASN A 507 2.41 -17.75 13.84
C ASN A 507 0.97 -18.29 13.93
N GLU A 508 0.60 -19.19 13.01
CA GLU A 508 -0.69 -19.89 12.98
C GLU A 508 -1.91 -18.95 13.00
N LEU A 509 -1.75 -17.75 12.43
CA LEU A 509 -2.84 -16.78 12.33
C LEU A 509 -3.73 -17.14 11.15
N ASP A 510 -5.04 -17.02 11.36
CA ASP A 510 -6.01 -17.18 10.28
C ASP A 510 -5.90 -16.02 9.28
N ILE A 511 -5.75 -16.36 7.99
CA ILE A 511 -5.55 -15.38 6.91
C ILE A 511 -6.84 -14.62 6.59
N GLN A 512 -8.02 -15.20 6.84
CA GLN A 512 -9.28 -14.48 6.72
C GLN A 512 -9.40 -13.41 7.82
N ASP A 513 -9.03 -13.73 9.05
CA ASP A 513 -9.02 -12.77 10.17
C ASP A 513 -8.01 -11.64 9.90
N LEU A 514 -6.80 -11.98 9.43
CA LEU A 514 -5.83 -10.99 8.99
C LEU A 514 -6.41 -10.09 7.90
N ALA A 515 -6.98 -10.66 6.84
CA ALA A 515 -7.56 -9.90 5.74
C ALA A 515 -8.71 -8.99 6.20
N ASN A 516 -9.58 -9.47 7.09
CA ASN A 516 -10.69 -8.70 7.65
C ASN A 516 -10.20 -7.43 8.37
N VAL A 517 -9.08 -7.54 9.09
CA VAL A 517 -8.46 -6.40 9.77
C VAL A 517 -7.76 -5.49 8.78
N ILE A 518 -6.89 -6.01 7.92
CA ILE A 518 -6.08 -5.20 7.01
C ILE A 518 -6.97 -4.42 6.04
N MET A 519 -8.01 -5.02 5.47
CA MET A 519 -8.95 -4.34 4.55
C MET A 519 -9.61 -3.09 5.16
N LYS A 520 -9.79 -3.07 6.48
CA LYS A 520 -10.35 -1.94 7.23
C LYS A 520 -9.27 -1.08 7.90
N GLY A 521 -8.02 -1.52 7.84
CA GLY A 521 -6.90 -0.98 8.58
C GLY A 521 -6.04 -0.02 7.77
N THR A 522 -5.01 0.47 8.44
CA THR A 522 -3.99 1.35 7.84
C THR A 522 -2.94 0.60 7.03
N GLY A 523 -2.86 -0.72 7.19
CA GLY A 523 -1.97 -1.58 6.39
C GLY A 523 -2.48 -1.89 4.99
N TRP A 524 -3.72 -1.51 4.65
CA TRP A 524 -4.32 -1.81 3.34
C TRP A 524 -3.55 -1.17 2.17
N SER A 525 -3.33 -1.97 1.13
CA SER A 525 -2.91 -1.57 -0.20
C SER A 525 -3.76 -2.30 -1.25
N LYS A 526 -3.87 -1.74 -2.46
CA LYS A 526 -4.56 -2.42 -3.56
C LYS A 526 -3.85 -3.73 -3.93
N ALA A 527 -2.52 -3.76 -3.82
CA ALA A 527 -1.75 -5.01 -3.92
C ALA A 527 -2.22 -6.07 -2.92
N PHE A 528 -2.38 -5.73 -1.64
CA PHE A 528 -2.88 -6.68 -0.62
C PHE A 528 -4.27 -7.24 -0.99
N GLU A 529 -5.18 -6.37 -1.43
CA GLU A 529 -6.52 -6.75 -1.84
C GLU A 529 -6.51 -7.71 -3.04
N ILE A 530 -5.74 -7.40 -4.08
CA ILE A 530 -5.64 -8.26 -5.27
C ILE A 530 -5.05 -9.62 -4.87
N MET A 531 -3.98 -9.62 -4.09
CA MET A 531 -3.24 -10.82 -3.69
C MET A 531 -4.07 -11.76 -2.80
N LEU A 532 -4.83 -11.22 -1.85
CA LEU A 532 -5.51 -12.05 -0.84
C LEU A 532 -7.02 -12.10 -0.97
N VAL A 533 -7.68 -11.18 -1.65
CA VAL A 533 -9.16 -11.13 -1.75
C VAL A 533 -9.61 -11.52 -3.14
N ASP A 534 -9.06 -10.90 -4.18
CA ASP A 534 -9.49 -11.17 -5.56
C ASP A 534 -9.04 -12.56 -6.02
N HIS A 535 -7.86 -13.01 -5.61
CA HIS A 535 -7.37 -14.38 -5.89
C HIS A 535 -8.24 -15.48 -5.25
N ARG A 536 -8.87 -15.21 -4.10
CA ARG A 536 -9.82 -16.16 -3.48
C ARG A 536 -11.10 -16.36 -4.31
N HIS A 537 -11.47 -15.37 -5.12
CA HIS A 537 -12.70 -15.40 -5.92
C HIS A 537 -12.44 -15.76 -7.39
N ASN A 538 -11.25 -15.47 -7.92
CA ASN A 538 -10.83 -15.79 -9.28
C ASN A 538 -9.57 -16.65 -9.22
N LYS A 539 -9.67 -17.93 -9.62
CA LYS A 539 -8.60 -18.95 -9.69
C LYS A 539 -7.41 -18.61 -10.62
N ALA A 540 -7.19 -17.34 -10.97
CA ALA A 540 -6.05 -16.92 -11.77
C ALA A 540 -4.82 -16.79 -10.86
N GLU A 541 -3.78 -17.59 -11.12
CA GLU A 541 -2.46 -17.41 -10.52
C GLU A 541 -1.96 -15.99 -10.84
N ILE A 542 -1.67 -15.18 -9.81
CA ILE A 542 -0.90 -13.96 -10.00
C ILE A 542 0.53 -14.42 -10.33
N ARG A 543 0.90 -14.30 -11.60
CA ARG A 543 2.26 -14.52 -12.07
C ARG A 543 2.96 -13.19 -12.15
N VAL A 544 4.04 -13.05 -11.39
CA VAL A 544 4.93 -11.91 -11.50
C VAL A 544 6.03 -12.29 -12.49
N ASP A 545 6.10 -11.57 -13.60
CA ASP A 545 7.26 -11.61 -14.47
C ASP A 545 8.43 -10.95 -13.73
N LEU A 546 9.27 -11.79 -13.12
CA LEU A 546 10.40 -11.34 -12.31
C LEU A 546 11.42 -10.59 -13.15
N ALA A 547 11.69 -11.04 -14.38
CA ALA A 547 12.65 -10.41 -15.28
C ALA A 547 12.22 -8.98 -15.62
N THR A 548 10.97 -8.79 -16.06
CA THR A 548 10.43 -7.46 -16.38
C THR A 548 10.37 -6.57 -15.13
N THR A 549 9.95 -7.13 -13.99
CA THR A 549 9.88 -6.39 -12.71
C THR A 549 11.26 -5.93 -12.25
N LEU A 550 12.26 -6.81 -12.28
CA LEU A 550 13.65 -6.52 -11.91
C LEU A 550 14.30 -5.50 -12.85
N GLN A 551 13.98 -5.56 -14.14
CA GLN A 551 14.41 -4.55 -15.10
C GLN A 551 13.87 -3.17 -14.73
N ARG A 552 12.56 -3.05 -14.47
CA ARG A 552 11.92 -1.78 -14.08
C ARG A 552 12.47 -1.24 -12.77
N LEU A 553 12.62 -2.10 -11.75
CA LEU A 553 13.26 -1.70 -10.48
C LEU A 553 14.70 -1.22 -10.69
N SER A 554 15.47 -1.87 -11.58
CA SER A 554 16.83 -1.44 -11.90
C SER A 554 16.85 -0.06 -12.58
N MET A 555 15.87 0.24 -13.42
CA MET A 555 15.72 1.57 -14.03
C MET A 555 15.39 2.63 -12.97
N VAL A 556 14.50 2.32 -12.02
CA VAL A 556 14.21 3.22 -10.89
C VAL A 556 15.45 3.45 -10.02
N SER A 557 16.22 2.40 -9.71
CA SER A 557 17.48 2.53 -8.98
C SER A 557 18.49 3.43 -9.70
N ALA A 558 18.58 3.33 -11.03
CA ALA A 558 19.44 4.20 -11.83
C ALA A 558 18.99 5.66 -11.80
N LEU A 559 17.69 5.92 -12.01
CA LEU A 559 17.11 7.27 -11.91
C LEU A 559 17.34 7.87 -10.52
N ALA A 560 17.14 7.08 -9.47
CA ALA A 560 17.35 7.51 -8.09
C ALA A 560 18.83 7.85 -7.83
N PHE A 561 19.75 7.03 -8.35
CA PHE A 561 21.19 7.27 -8.24
C PHE A 561 21.61 8.58 -8.94
N GLU A 562 21.18 8.78 -10.19
CA GLU A 562 21.45 10.00 -10.96
C GLU A 562 20.86 11.23 -10.27
N ALA A 563 19.64 11.10 -9.76
CA ALA A 563 18.98 12.15 -9.00
C ALA A 563 19.56 12.32 -7.59
N GLN A 564 20.49 11.49 -7.11
CA GLN A 564 20.98 11.50 -5.71
C GLN A 564 19.83 11.47 -4.70
N ALA A 565 18.87 10.56 -4.87
CA ALA A 565 17.76 10.35 -3.97
C ALA A 565 17.71 8.87 -3.55
N PRO A 566 17.53 8.57 -2.25
CA PRO A 566 17.48 7.19 -1.80
C PRO A 566 16.12 6.55 -2.10
N MET A 567 16.17 5.30 -2.56
CA MET A 567 15.02 4.41 -2.73
C MET A 567 15.27 3.13 -1.91
N LEU A 568 15.33 3.26 -0.57
CA LEU A 568 15.82 2.20 0.32
C LEU A 568 14.88 0.99 0.31
N ILE A 569 13.57 1.22 0.37
CA ILE A 569 12.59 0.13 0.34
C ILE A 569 12.59 -0.54 -1.02
N ALA A 570 12.50 0.23 -2.11
CA ALA A 570 12.49 -0.33 -3.46
C ALA A 570 13.78 -1.10 -3.81
N ASN A 571 14.95 -0.61 -3.39
CA ASN A 571 16.22 -1.32 -3.58
C ASN A 571 16.29 -2.60 -2.74
N THR A 572 15.70 -2.61 -1.54
CA THR A 572 15.60 -3.83 -0.72
C THR A 572 14.68 -4.85 -1.38
N VAL A 573 13.53 -4.41 -1.87
CA VAL A 573 12.57 -5.22 -2.64
C VAL A 573 13.25 -5.83 -3.87
N ARG A 574 14.02 -5.03 -4.62
CA ARG A 574 14.81 -5.50 -5.76
C ARG A 574 15.79 -6.60 -5.35
N THR A 575 16.54 -6.42 -4.26
CA THR A 575 17.48 -7.44 -3.76
C THR A 575 16.77 -8.74 -3.40
N VAL A 576 15.61 -8.67 -2.73
CA VAL A 576 14.81 -9.86 -2.41
C VAL A 576 14.35 -10.57 -3.68
N LEU A 577 13.83 -9.83 -4.67
CA LEU A 577 13.40 -10.41 -5.94
C LEU A 577 14.55 -11.01 -6.76
N MET A 578 15.75 -10.41 -6.74
CA MET A 578 16.93 -10.98 -7.41
C MET A 578 17.33 -12.32 -6.81
N GLU A 579 17.23 -12.47 -5.50
CA GLU A 579 17.49 -13.75 -4.84
C GLU A 579 16.47 -14.81 -5.23
N MET A 580 15.19 -14.42 -5.33
CA MET A 580 14.11 -15.31 -5.75
C MET A 580 14.29 -15.75 -7.21
N ASP A 581 14.60 -14.82 -8.12
CA ASP A 581 14.85 -15.10 -9.53
C ASP A 581 15.97 -16.14 -9.74
N ASN A 582 17.04 -16.06 -8.94
CA ASN A 582 18.13 -17.04 -8.93
C ASN A 582 17.68 -18.45 -8.49
N GLN A 583 16.52 -18.59 -7.84
CA GLN A 583 15.97 -19.85 -7.33
C GLN A 583 14.82 -20.40 -8.17
N SER A 584 14.14 -19.59 -8.98
CA SER A 584 12.85 -19.94 -9.63
C SER A 584 12.82 -19.80 -11.17
N GLU A 585 13.95 -19.82 -11.87
CA GLU A 585 14.06 -19.84 -13.34
C GLU A 585 13.26 -18.73 -14.09
N GLY A 586 13.08 -17.54 -13.51
CA GLY A 586 12.57 -16.35 -14.24
C GLY A 586 11.10 -15.99 -14.09
N ILE A 587 10.23 -16.89 -13.62
CA ILE A 587 8.80 -16.62 -13.40
C ILE A 587 8.41 -17.17 -12.04
N ALA A 588 7.85 -16.32 -11.17
CA ALA A 588 7.30 -16.76 -9.89
C ALA A 588 5.80 -16.47 -9.83
N ASN A 589 5.01 -17.50 -9.54
CA ASN A 589 3.62 -17.30 -9.13
C ASN A 589 3.58 -16.93 -7.63
N MET A 590 2.41 -16.53 -7.13
CA MET A 590 2.22 -16.22 -5.71
C MET A 590 2.65 -17.36 -4.77
N GLU A 591 2.44 -18.62 -5.18
CA GLU A 591 2.84 -19.77 -4.40
C GLU A 591 4.36 -19.93 -4.36
N ASP A 592 5.08 -19.68 -5.45
CA ASP A 592 6.54 -19.65 -5.53
C ASP A 592 7.11 -18.52 -4.66
N LEU A 593 6.49 -17.33 -4.76
CA LEU A 593 6.84 -16.18 -3.94
C LEU A 593 6.67 -16.50 -2.45
N MET A 594 5.51 -17.05 -2.07
CA MET A 594 5.23 -17.48 -0.70
C MET A 594 6.12 -18.67 -0.29
N LEU A 595 6.46 -19.57 -1.20
CA LEU A 595 7.29 -20.75 -0.98
C LEU A 595 8.71 -20.35 -0.61
N THR A 596 9.31 -19.36 -1.26
CA THR A 596 10.62 -18.83 -0.85
C THR A 596 10.58 -18.28 0.58
N PHE A 597 9.54 -17.54 0.94
CA PHE A 597 9.40 -17.04 2.33
C PHE A 597 9.12 -18.17 3.33
N LYS A 598 8.38 -19.22 2.95
CA LYS A 598 8.11 -20.41 3.79
C LYS A 598 9.33 -21.32 3.96
N GLN A 599 10.10 -21.56 2.88
CA GLN A 599 11.35 -22.33 2.92
C GLN A 599 12.36 -21.68 3.87
N ARG A 600 12.43 -20.35 3.88
CA ARG A 600 13.26 -19.60 4.84
C ARG A 600 12.83 -19.78 6.31
N ALA A 601 11.57 -20.16 6.56
CA ALA A 601 11.04 -20.43 7.89
C ALA A 601 11.06 -21.92 8.29
N GLY A 602 11.58 -22.81 7.43
CA GLY A 602 11.79 -24.23 7.77
C GLY A 602 10.53 -25.10 7.82
N ILE A 603 9.38 -24.65 7.29
CA ILE A 603 8.11 -25.40 7.32
C ILE A 603 8.06 -26.43 6.18
N LYS A 604 7.79 -27.70 6.51
CA LYS A 604 7.56 -28.79 5.54
C LYS A 604 6.10 -28.78 5.06
N LEU A 605 5.91 -28.90 3.74
CA LEU A 605 4.70 -28.58 2.99
C LEU A 605 3.56 -29.62 3.01
N GLU A 606 3.67 -30.73 3.74
CA GLU A 606 2.74 -31.84 3.57
C GLU A 606 1.33 -31.60 4.14
N GLU A 607 1.07 -30.50 4.87
CA GLU A 607 -0.17 -30.32 5.65
C GLU A 607 -1.17 -29.27 5.13
N TYR A 608 -0.88 -28.51 4.06
CA TYR A 608 -1.81 -27.48 3.57
C TYR A 608 -1.89 -27.42 2.05
N TYR A 609 -2.71 -28.30 1.48
CA TYR A 609 -3.30 -28.14 0.14
C TYR A 609 -4.74 -27.63 0.31
N TRP A 610 -5.09 -26.53 -0.39
CA TRP A 610 -6.43 -25.94 -0.43
C TRP A 610 -7.41 -26.76 -1.28
#